data_AF-A0A6N7YSF8-F1
#
_entry.id   AF-A0A6N7YSF8-F1
#
_cell.length_a   1.000
_cell.length_b   1.000
_cell.length_c   1.000
_cell.angle_alpha   90.00
_cell.angle_beta   90.00
_cell.angle_gamma   90.00
#
_symmetry.space_group_name_H-M   'P 1'
#
loop_
_entity.id
_entity.type
_entity.pdbx_description
1 polymer ?
#
loop_
_entity_poly.entity_id
_entity_poly.type
_entity_poly.pdbx_seq_one_letter_code
_entity_poly.pdbx_strand_id
1 'polypeptide(L)'
;MSWLRRWFGDRLPEGFPGELAAGENALAVAEVAYGGHLVVTELGLWVPQGRRVGWHLISKAVWGEGILTLVEADEVGAAGDAVVLADREPLRFALPRPGKLPEMVHRRVDGSIRGRHRHELTGGGVWFVQRKVPGRDGTVLQARPDPGVDPDVVAAIAREAAQRLAPPEV
;
A
#
# COMPACT_ATOMS: atom_id res chain seq x y z
N MET A 1 -5.04 -27.64 -14.70
CA MET A 1 -4.94 -27.06 -16.07
C MET A 1 -4.58 -25.56 -15.98
N SER A 2 -3.42 -25.23 -15.41
CA SER A 2 -2.98 -23.86 -15.02
C SER A 2 -1.56 -23.61 -15.53
N TRP A 3 -1.35 -23.83 -16.83
CA TRP A 3 0.00 -24.02 -17.39
C TRP A 3 0.37 -23.03 -18.50
N LEU A 4 -0.54 -22.09 -18.83
CA LEU A 4 -0.35 -21.00 -19.80
C LEU A 4 -0.50 -19.64 -19.11
N ARG A 5 0.32 -19.37 -18.09
CA ARG A 5 0.75 -18.01 -17.71
C ARG A 5 1.69 -17.37 -18.76
N ARG A 6 1.82 -18.00 -19.94
CA ARG A 6 2.43 -17.44 -21.15
C ARG A 6 1.40 -16.46 -21.74
N TRP A 7 1.69 -15.20 -22.02
CA TRP A 7 2.97 -14.59 -22.38
C TRP A 7 2.78 -13.07 -22.29
N PHE A 8 3.44 -12.44 -21.32
CA PHE A 8 3.29 -11.04 -20.93
C PHE A 8 2.01 -10.79 -20.14
N GLY A 9 2.14 -10.16 -18.97
CA GLY A 9 1.01 -9.52 -18.31
C GLY A 9 0.26 -8.58 -19.26
N ASP A 10 -0.87 -8.02 -18.85
CA ASP A 10 -1.56 -7.01 -19.67
C ASP A 10 -0.50 -6.05 -20.22
N ARG A 11 -0.35 -5.97 -21.56
CA ARG A 11 0.66 -5.09 -22.15
C ARG A 11 0.47 -3.74 -21.50
N LEU A 12 1.58 -3.14 -21.08
CA LEU A 12 1.53 -1.80 -20.52
C LEU A 12 0.70 -0.93 -21.46
N PRO A 13 -0.29 -0.20 -20.92
CA PRO A 13 -1.17 0.58 -21.76
C PRO A 13 -0.35 1.59 -22.55
N GLU A 14 -0.82 1.90 -23.76
CA GLU A 14 -0.19 2.95 -24.55
C GLU A 14 -0.19 4.26 -23.76
N GLY A 15 0.93 4.98 -23.79
CA GLY A 15 1.10 6.20 -23.00
C GLY A 15 1.26 5.98 -21.50
N PHE A 16 1.55 4.75 -21.03
CA PHE A 16 1.97 4.52 -19.64
C PHE A 16 3.23 5.34 -19.33
N PRO A 17 3.18 6.29 -18.37
CA PRO A 17 4.27 7.24 -18.15
C PRO A 17 5.37 6.73 -17.20
N GLY A 18 5.19 5.55 -16.60
CA GLY A 18 6.15 4.95 -15.67
C GLY A 18 7.10 3.96 -16.34
N GLU A 19 8.13 3.54 -15.59
CA GLU A 19 9.05 2.48 -15.98
C GLU A 19 8.97 1.34 -14.96
N LEU A 20 8.57 0.14 -15.41
CA LEU A 20 8.53 -1.03 -14.55
C LEU A 20 9.94 -1.47 -14.17
N ALA A 21 10.14 -1.86 -12.92
CA ALA A 21 11.40 -2.44 -12.48
C ALA A 21 11.69 -3.78 -13.19
N ALA A 22 12.95 -4.19 -13.21
CA ALA A 22 13.33 -5.49 -13.77
C ALA A 22 12.54 -6.63 -13.10
N GLY A 23 11.82 -7.42 -13.90
CA GLY A 23 11.00 -8.53 -13.43
C GLY A 23 9.64 -8.14 -12.83
N GLU A 24 9.30 -6.86 -12.78
CA GLU A 24 7.95 -6.37 -12.45
C GLU A 24 7.03 -6.51 -13.68
N ASN A 25 5.81 -6.99 -13.47
CA ASN A 25 4.84 -7.19 -14.55
C ASN A 25 3.53 -6.47 -14.25
N ALA A 26 2.88 -5.97 -15.30
CA ALA A 26 1.50 -5.51 -15.21
C ALA A 26 0.55 -6.71 -15.10
N LEU A 27 -0.26 -6.75 -14.05
CA LEU A 27 -1.11 -7.90 -13.73
C LEU A 27 -2.60 -7.61 -13.93
N ALA A 28 -2.97 -6.34 -13.84
CA ALA A 28 -4.25 -5.79 -14.26
C ALA A 28 -4.09 -4.32 -14.57
N VAL A 29 -4.84 -3.85 -15.57
CA VAL A 29 -4.89 -2.45 -15.97
C VAL A 29 -6.35 -1.97 -16.00
N ALA A 30 -6.60 -0.73 -15.58
CA ALA A 30 -7.86 -0.06 -15.83
C ALA A 30 -7.63 1.40 -16.25
N GLU A 31 -8.36 1.83 -17.27
CA GLU A 31 -8.40 3.21 -17.72
C GLU A 31 -9.18 4.07 -16.71
N VAL A 32 -8.65 5.26 -16.43
CA VAL A 32 -9.31 6.26 -15.59
C VAL A 32 -10.11 7.21 -16.48
N ALA A 33 -11.34 7.54 -16.09
CA ALA A 33 -12.27 8.30 -16.94
C ALA A 33 -11.74 9.67 -17.41
N TYR A 34 -10.84 10.29 -16.64
CA TYR A 34 -10.21 11.57 -16.95
C TYR A 34 -8.81 11.43 -17.59
N GLY A 35 -8.45 10.23 -18.03
CA GLY A 35 -7.19 9.93 -18.71
C GLY A 35 -6.17 9.19 -17.86
N GLY A 36 -5.30 8.44 -18.55
CA GLY A 36 -4.27 7.60 -17.94
C GLY A 36 -4.82 6.28 -17.37
N HIS A 37 -3.95 5.55 -16.69
CA HIS A 37 -4.22 4.18 -16.28
C HIS A 37 -3.79 3.92 -14.84
N LEU A 38 -4.55 3.04 -14.18
CA LEU A 38 -4.08 2.32 -13.01
C LEU A 38 -3.48 1.00 -13.46
N VAL A 39 -2.28 0.67 -12.96
CA VAL A 39 -1.59 -0.59 -13.27
C VAL A 39 -1.19 -1.30 -11.99
N VAL A 40 -1.74 -2.48 -11.77
CA VAL A 40 -1.42 -3.36 -10.63
C VAL A 40 -0.21 -4.20 -10.99
N THR A 41 0.81 -4.22 -10.14
CA THR A 41 2.02 -5.04 -10.30
C THR A 41 2.35 -5.82 -9.04
N GLU A 42 3.34 -6.71 -9.07
CA GLU A 42 3.90 -7.37 -7.88
C GLU A 42 4.34 -6.37 -6.79
N LEU A 43 4.88 -5.22 -7.21
CA LEU A 43 5.56 -4.29 -6.32
C LEU A 43 4.66 -3.16 -5.81
N GLY A 44 3.62 -2.80 -6.56
CA GLY A 44 2.70 -1.74 -6.15
C GLY A 44 1.57 -1.47 -7.12
N LEU A 45 0.89 -0.36 -6.88
CA LEU A 45 -0.10 0.22 -7.77
C LEU A 45 0.53 1.44 -8.45
N TRP A 46 0.63 1.43 -9.77
CA TRP A 46 0.96 2.64 -10.52
C TRP A 46 -0.29 3.47 -10.73
N VAL A 47 -0.16 4.76 -10.45
CA VAL A 47 -1.22 5.76 -10.65
C VAL A 47 -0.96 6.55 -11.94
N PRO A 48 -1.96 7.27 -12.50
CA PRO A 48 -1.87 7.91 -13.82
C PRO A 48 -0.70 8.88 -13.97
N GLN A 49 -0.19 9.44 -12.86
CA GLN A 49 0.95 10.36 -12.83
C GLN A 49 2.31 9.67 -13.06
N GLY A 50 2.35 8.35 -13.29
CA GLY A 50 3.60 7.63 -13.56
C GLY A 50 4.44 7.35 -12.33
N ARG A 51 3.83 7.39 -11.14
CA ARG A 51 4.48 6.97 -9.89
C ARG A 51 3.89 5.67 -9.37
N ARG A 52 4.72 4.84 -8.75
CA ARG A 52 4.31 3.61 -8.09
C ARG A 52 4.08 3.82 -6.60
N VAL A 53 2.90 3.44 -6.12
CA VAL A 53 2.58 3.34 -4.70
C VAL A 53 2.86 1.91 -4.25
N GLY A 54 3.81 1.72 -3.35
CA GLY A 54 4.07 0.41 -2.77
C GLY A 54 2.86 -0.11 -1.99
N TRP A 55 2.60 -1.42 -2.04
CA TRP A 55 1.43 -2.01 -1.33
C TRP A 55 1.40 -1.71 0.17
N HIS A 56 2.57 -1.54 0.78
CA HIS A 56 2.73 -1.19 2.20
C HIS A 56 2.42 0.28 2.51
N LEU A 57 2.38 1.16 1.51
CA LEU A 57 2.04 2.58 1.66
C LEU A 57 0.60 2.88 1.25
N ILE A 58 -0.20 1.85 0.95
CA ILE A 58 -1.64 2.01 0.77
C ILE A 58 -2.31 1.72 2.12
N SER A 59 -2.69 2.79 2.81
CA SER A 59 -3.43 2.74 4.08
C SER A 59 -4.82 2.16 3.88
N LYS A 60 -5.50 2.54 2.81
CA LYS A 60 -6.85 2.09 2.51
C LYS A 60 -7.12 2.10 1.01
N ALA A 61 -7.84 1.11 0.53
CA ALA A 61 -8.41 1.10 -0.81
C ALA A 61 -9.88 0.66 -0.72
N VAL A 62 -10.78 1.46 -1.26
CA VAL A 62 -12.22 1.17 -1.29
C VAL A 62 -12.72 1.28 -2.71
N TRP A 63 -13.49 0.30 -3.14
CA TRP A 63 -14.19 0.30 -4.41
C TRP A 63 -15.69 0.40 -4.18
N GLY A 64 -16.34 1.32 -4.89
CA GLY A 64 -17.79 1.49 -4.86
C GLY A 64 -18.24 2.49 -5.92
N GLU A 65 -19.44 2.30 -6.46
CA GLU A 65 -20.05 3.26 -7.42
C GLU A 65 -19.18 3.59 -8.64
N GLY A 66 -18.37 2.62 -9.11
CA GLY A 66 -17.45 2.86 -10.24
C GLY A 66 -16.20 3.66 -9.89
N ILE A 67 -15.96 3.94 -8.60
CA ILE A 67 -14.84 4.75 -8.11
C ILE A 67 -13.94 3.92 -7.19
N LEU A 68 -12.64 3.89 -7.50
CA LEU A 68 -11.61 3.43 -6.58
C LEU A 68 -11.12 4.62 -5.77
N THR A 69 -11.36 4.60 -4.47
CA THR A 69 -10.80 5.57 -3.51
C THR A 69 -9.57 4.97 -2.86
N LEU A 70 -8.42 5.63 -3.02
CA LEU A 70 -7.12 5.21 -2.51
C LEU A 70 -6.64 6.21 -1.46
N VAL A 71 -6.27 5.73 -0.28
CA VAL A 71 -5.58 6.52 0.74
C VAL A 71 -4.16 6.01 0.82
N GLU A 72 -3.23 6.88 0.51
CA GLU A 72 -1.79 6.63 0.59
C GLU A 72 -1.25 7.11 1.93
N ALA A 73 -0.08 6.61 2.31
CA ALA A 73 0.65 7.10 3.46
C ALA A 73 2.04 7.60 3.06
N ASP A 74 2.48 8.63 3.76
CA ASP A 74 3.87 9.05 3.82
C ASP A 74 4.56 8.50 5.05
N GLU A 75 5.80 8.07 4.90
CA GLU A 75 6.71 7.84 6.03
C GLU A 75 7.19 9.20 6.53
N VAL A 76 6.67 9.63 7.68
CA VAL A 76 6.95 10.96 8.27
C VAL A 76 8.01 10.90 9.36
N GLY A 77 8.40 9.69 9.78
CA GLY A 77 9.45 9.49 10.78
C GLY A 77 9.80 8.03 10.98
N ALA A 78 10.91 7.80 11.68
CA ALA A 78 11.37 6.48 12.10
C ALA A 78 11.31 6.37 13.63
N ALA A 79 11.03 5.17 14.13
CA ALA A 79 10.92 4.84 15.54
C ALA A 79 11.59 3.49 15.82
N GLY A 80 12.92 3.48 15.86
CA GLY A 80 13.68 2.23 15.81
C GLY A 80 13.50 1.57 14.45
N ASP A 81 13.14 0.28 14.43
CA ASP A 81 12.82 -0.46 13.19
C ASP A 81 11.39 -0.23 12.69
N ALA A 82 10.58 0.55 13.44
CA ALA A 82 9.27 0.96 13.00
C ALA A 82 9.32 2.27 12.18
N VAL A 83 8.33 2.45 11.32
CA VAL A 83 8.08 3.71 10.61
C VAL A 83 6.77 4.33 11.07
N VAL A 84 6.76 5.65 11.23
CA VAL A 84 5.56 6.43 11.53
C VAL A 84 4.98 6.94 10.22
N LEU A 85 3.68 6.69 10.03
CA LEU A 85 2.95 7.03 8.81
C LEU A 85 2.00 8.20 9.04
N ALA A 86 1.80 9.02 8.00
CA ALA A 86 0.69 9.96 7.93
C ALA A 86 -0.14 9.68 6.67
N ASP A 87 -1.45 9.57 6.82
CA ASP A 87 -2.36 9.39 5.69
C ASP A 87 -2.39 10.67 4.85
N ARG A 88 -2.29 10.52 3.53
CA ARG A 88 -2.52 11.56 2.54
C ARG A 88 -4.01 11.74 2.27
N GLU A 89 -4.34 12.84 1.62
CA GLU A 89 -5.69 13.08 1.12
C GLU A 89 -6.13 11.94 0.16
N PRO A 90 -7.38 11.44 0.26
CA PRO A 90 -7.84 10.35 -0.59
C PRO A 90 -7.84 10.73 -2.08
N LEU A 91 -7.24 9.88 -2.90
CA LEU A 91 -7.33 9.95 -4.36
C LEU A 91 -8.54 9.15 -4.86
N ARG A 92 -9.23 9.69 -5.87
CA ARG A 92 -10.42 9.06 -6.46
C ARG A 92 -10.22 8.82 -7.94
N PHE A 93 -10.39 7.56 -8.35
CA PHE A 93 -10.25 7.13 -9.73
C PHE A 93 -11.59 6.57 -10.22
N ALA A 94 -12.27 7.28 -11.10
CA ALA A 94 -13.45 6.76 -11.79
C ALA A 94 -12.99 5.77 -12.86
N LEU A 95 -13.44 4.52 -12.77
CA LEU A 95 -13.03 3.42 -13.66
C LEU A 95 -14.27 2.90 -14.42
N PRO A 96 -14.53 3.39 -15.65
CA PRO A 96 -15.69 2.95 -16.44
C PRO A 96 -15.65 1.45 -16.77
N ARG A 97 -14.44 0.90 -16.90
CA ARG A 97 -14.18 -0.53 -17.18
C ARG A 97 -13.12 -1.04 -16.19
N PRO A 98 -13.51 -1.36 -14.95
CA PRO A 98 -12.56 -1.66 -13.88
C PRO A 98 -11.91 -3.05 -14.02
N GLY A 99 -12.54 -3.97 -14.77
CA GLY A 99 -12.06 -5.34 -14.90
C GLY A 99 -11.82 -6.01 -13.54
N LYS A 100 -10.66 -6.65 -13.38
CA LYS A 100 -10.23 -7.27 -12.11
C LYS A 100 -9.45 -6.33 -11.19
N LEU A 101 -9.23 -5.08 -11.60
CA LEU A 101 -8.33 -4.17 -10.89
C LEU A 101 -8.75 -3.94 -9.42
N PRO A 102 -10.03 -3.68 -9.09
CA PRO A 102 -10.43 -3.49 -7.70
C PRO A 102 -10.18 -4.71 -6.81
N GLU A 103 -10.51 -5.91 -7.30
CA GLU A 103 -10.28 -7.17 -6.58
C GLU A 103 -8.79 -7.39 -6.33
N MET A 104 -7.95 -7.12 -7.33
CA MET A 104 -6.51 -7.31 -7.23
C MET A 104 -5.86 -6.29 -6.28
N VAL A 105 -6.28 -5.02 -6.33
CA VAL A 105 -5.84 -4.01 -5.36
C VAL A 105 -6.18 -4.47 -3.95
N HIS A 106 -7.43 -4.86 -3.71
CA HIS A 106 -7.87 -5.34 -2.40
C HIS A 106 -7.03 -6.54 -1.92
N ARG A 107 -6.88 -7.59 -2.76
CA ARG A 107 -6.07 -8.77 -2.43
C ARG A 107 -4.61 -8.43 -2.12
N ARG A 108 -4.02 -7.44 -2.80
CA ARG A 108 -2.63 -7.06 -2.59
C ARG A 108 -2.43 -6.20 -1.36
N VAL A 109 -3.33 -5.26 -1.08
CA VAL A 109 -3.33 -4.48 0.15
C VAL A 109 -3.48 -5.40 1.35
N ASP A 110 -4.49 -6.26 1.36
CA ASP A 110 -4.74 -7.19 2.46
C ASP A 110 -3.62 -8.22 2.60
N GLY A 111 -3.14 -8.78 1.48
CA GLY A 111 -2.03 -9.74 1.46
C GLY A 111 -0.68 -9.16 1.92
N SER A 112 -0.56 -7.83 1.98
CA SER A 112 0.61 -7.16 2.57
C SER A 112 0.57 -7.17 4.09
N ILE A 113 -0.59 -7.30 4.72
CA ILE A 113 -0.76 -7.21 6.18
C ILE A 113 -0.46 -8.57 6.81
N ARG A 114 0.42 -8.60 7.81
CA ARG A 114 0.76 -9.79 8.61
C ARG A 114 0.16 -9.77 10.01
N GLY A 115 0.01 -8.58 10.56
CA GLY A 115 -0.61 -8.35 11.85
C GLY A 115 -1.09 -6.92 11.94
N ARG A 116 -2.15 -6.70 12.72
CA ARG A 116 -2.61 -5.35 13.06
C ARG A 116 -3.07 -5.31 14.50
N HIS A 117 -2.79 -4.22 15.17
CA HIS A 117 -3.25 -3.94 16.52
C HIS A 117 -3.57 -2.45 16.63
N ARG A 118 -4.63 -2.12 17.35
CA ARG A 118 -4.97 -0.73 17.67
C ARG A 118 -4.66 -0.50 19.14
N HIS A 119 -3.91 0.55 19.42
CA HIS A 119 -3.64 1.02 20.76
C HIS A 119 -4.39 2.35 20.96
N GLU A 120 -5.26 2.39 21.96
CA GLU A 120 -6.04 3.60 22.29
C GLU A 120 -5.19 4.56 23.15
N LEU A 121 -5.30 5.85 22.86
CA LEU A 121 -4.65 6.95 23.56
C LEU A 121 -5.69 8.00 23.96
N THR A 122 -5.31 8.90 24.86
CA THR A 122 -6.16 10.07 25.15
C THR A 122 -6.20 10.96 23.90
N GLY A 123 -7.39 11.14 23.31
CA GLY A 123 -7.59 11.99 22.14
C GLY A 123 -7.48 11.29 20.77
N GLY A 124 -7.32 9.97 20.73
CA GLY A 124 -7.31 9.18 19.50
C GLY A 124 -6.66 7.81 19.68
N GLY A 125 -6.42 7.08 18.60
CA GLY A 125 -5.67 5.82 18.65
C GLY A 125 -4.50 5.80 17.67
N VAL A 126 -3.67 4.77 17.80
CA VAL A 126 -2.65 4.44 16.81
C VAL A 126 -2.86 3.01 16.32
N TRP A 127 -2.85 2.84 15.01
CA TRP A 127 -2.82 1.54 14.36
C TRP A 127 -1.37 1.11 14.16
N PHE A 128 -1.00 0.01 14.81
CA PHE A 128 0.23 -0.72 14.53
C PHE A 128 -0.06 -1.80 13.51
N VAL A 129 0.62 -1.76 12.36
CA VAL A 129 0.42 -2.71 11.26
C VAL A 129 1.76 -3.29 10.85
N GLN A 130 1.91 -4.60 10.95
CA GLN A 130 3.06 -5.30 10.39
C GLN A 130 2.79 -5.60 8.92
N ARG A 131 3.64 -5.09 8.04
CA ARG A 131 3.48 -5.26 6.59
C ARG A 131 4.67 -5.94 5.94
N LYS A 132 4.38 -6.84 5.00
CA LYS A 132 5.36 -7.36 4.05
C LYS A 132 5.61 -6.30 2.98
N VAL A 133 6.88 -6.01 2.71
CA VAL A 133 7.30 -5.15 1.61
C VAL A 133 7.78 -6.03 0.46
N PRO A 134 7.18 -5.96 -0.75
CA PRO A 134 7.71 -6.68 -1.91
C PRO A 134 9.19 -6.35 -2.15
N GLY A 135 10.01 -7.39 -2.38
CA GLY A 135 11.45 -7.23 -2.61
C GLY A 135 12.29 -7.03 -1.35
N ARG A 136 11.71 -7.09 -0.15
CA ARG A 136 12.43 -7.09 1.12
C ARG A 136 12.08 -8.34 1.93
N ASP A 137 13.07 -8.88 2.63
CA ASP A 137 12.86 -9.94 3.60
C ASP A 137 12.25 -9.38 4.88
N GLY A 138 11.41 -10.19 5.53
CA GLY A 138 10.74 -9.83 6.79
C GLY A 138 9.52 -8.92 6.63
N THR A 139 9.19 -8.23 7.72
CA THR A 139 8.08 -7.28 7.82
C THR A 139 8.56 -5.96 8.40
N VAL A 140 7.87 -4.88 8.03
CA VAL A 140 8.05 -3.56 8.63
C VAL A 140 6.89 -3.29 9.57
N LEU A 141 7.18 -2.81 10.78
CA LEU A 141 6.16 -2.31 11.69
C LEU A 141 5.84 -0.86 11.32
N GLN A 142 4.57 -0.58 11.02
CA GLN A 142 4.09 0.75 10.70
C GLN A 142 3.19 1.24 11.83
N ALA A 143 3.42 2.46 12.30
CA ALA A 143 2.58 3.16 13.26
C ALA A 143 1.80 4.27 12.55
N ARG A 144 0.47 4.13 12.50
CA ARG A 144 -0.43 5.08 11.85
C ARG A 144 -1.35 5.70 12.90
N PRO A 145 -1.04 6.91 13.40
CA PRO A 145 -1.89 7.62 14.32
C PRO A 145 -3.19 8.10 13.66
N ASP A 146 -4.24 8.20 14.45
CA ASP A 146 -5.42 8.98 14.09
C ASP A 146 -5.03 10.48 14.00
N PRO A 147 -5.73 11.30 13.20
CA PRO A 147 -5.46 12.73 13.10
C PRO A 147 -5.50 13.43 14.46
N GLY A 148 -4.48 14.27 14.73
CA GLY A 148 -4.39 15.05 15.98
C GLY A 148 -3.69 14.34 17.14
N VAL A 149 -3.33 13.06 16.99
CA VAL A 149 -2.47 12.38 17.97
C VAL A 149 -1.02 12.87 17.83
N ASP A 150 -0.38 13.13 18.97
CA ASP A 150 1.01 13.60 19.02
C ASP A 150 1.99 12.59 18.41
N PRO A 151 2.74 12.96 17.35
CA PRO A 151 3.68 12.06 16.68
C PRO A 151 4.83 11.60 17.57
N ASP A 152 5.26 12.39 18.56
CA ASP A 152 6.37 12.02 19.44
C ASP A 152 5.97 10.90 20.41
N VAL A 153 4.74 10.98 20.94
CA VAL A 153 4.14 9.91 21.75
C VAL A 153 4.02 8.63 20.92
N VAL A 154 3.55 8.75 19.68
CA VAL A 154 3.42 7.61 18.76
C VAL A 154 4.78 6.98 18.47
N ALA A 155 5.80 7.79 18.21
CA ALA A 155 7.15 7.29 17.95
C ALA A 155 7.75 6.57 19.18
N ALA A 156 7.50 7.05 20.40
CA ALA A 156 7.94 6.36 21.61
C ALA A 156 7.30 4.97 21.75
N ILE A 157 5.97 4.86 21.57
CA ILE A 157 5.25 3.59 21.65
C ILE A 157 5.65 2.65 20.50
N ALA A 158 5.81 3.19 19.28
CA ALA A 158 6.24 2.42 18.12
C ALA A 158 7.62 1.79 18.31
N ARG A 159 8.55 2.52 18.92
CA ARG A 159 9.88 2.01 19.25
C ARG A 159 9.81 0.84 20.22
N GLU A 160 9.03 0.98 21.29
CA GLU A 160 8.84 -0.10 22.28
C GLU A 160 8.16 -1.33 21.65
N ALA A 161 7.14 -1.10 20.81
CA ALA A 161 6.46 -2.17 20.08
C ALA A 161 7.41 -2.90 19.12
N ALA A 162 8.26 -2.18 18.39
CA ALA A 162 9.26 -2.78 17.50
C ALA A 162 10.24 -3.68 18.26
N GLN A 163 10.75 -3.21 19.41
CA GLN A 163 11.66 -3.99 20.25
C GLN A 163 11.03 -5.31 20.75
N ARG A 164 9.75 -5.30 21.09
CA ARG A 164 9.02 -6.52 21.52
C ARG A 164 8.78 -7.51 20.39
N LEU A 165 8.76 -7.03 19.15
CA LEU A 165 8.50 -7.83 17.96
C LEU A 165 9.77 -8.29 17.24
N ALA A 166 10.94 -7.77 17.65
CA ALA A 166 12.22 -8.20 17.13
C ALA A 166 12.43 -9.70 17.44
N PRO A 167 12.92 -10.50 16.47
CA PRO A 167 13.35 -11.86 16.77
C PRO A 167 14.46 -11.82 17.83
N PRO A 168 14.53 -12.82 18.74
CA PRO A 168 15.61 -12.88 19.72
C PRO A 168 16.97 -12.89 19.00
N GLU A 169 17.93 -12.13 19.52
CA GLU A 169 19.32 -12.20 19.04
C GLU A 169 19.82 -13.64 19.17
N VAL A 170 20.35 -14.19 18.06
CA VAL A 170 20.92 -15.53 17.95
C VAL A 170 22.38 -15.54 18.38
#